data_AF-A0A6A4GNK5-F1
#
_entry.id   AF-A0A6A4GNK5-F1
#
_cell.length_a   1.000
_cell.length_b   1.000
_cell.length_c   1.000
_cell.angle_alpha   90.00
_cell.angle_beta   90.00
_cell.angle_gamma   90.00
#
_symmetry.space_group_name_H-M   'P 1'
#
loop_
_entity.id
_entity.type
_entity.pdbx_description
1 polymer ?
#
loop_
_entity_poly.entity_id
_entity_poly.type
_entity_poly.pdbx_seq_one_letter_code
_entity_poly.pdbx_strand_id
1 'polypeptide(L)'
;QNVPKAIDTLKAIVALRPLDTSEFSPSELANHESLQLLSYILKMILLPFTSISTSLSKQLKCLFCHAHLIFALFRTYRLDFMSNQLYRDIQTMVKNAVFTVAKAQVEDPEQEITLSREIGDDDLEEEFGFYWMDGGHNSGMNFKEGTDRMGHACDIAGAFLRQPNLNPGLCCLKMDRTCHLDHLTRQSF
;
A
#
# COMPACT_ATOMS: atom_id res chain seq x y z
N GLN A 1 0.05 -12.02 -5.01
CA GLN A 1 -0.23 -10.89 -5.93
C GLN A 1 1.09 -10.18 -6.21
N ASN A 2 1.28 -9.47 -7.33
CA ASN A 2 2.55 -8.76 -7.62
C ASN A 2 2.37 -7.25 -7.35
N VAL A 3 2.46 -6.89 -6.07
CA VAL A 3 2.33 -5.49 -5.58
C VAL A 3 3.37 -4.56 -6.22
N PRO A 4 4.66 -4.94 -6.35
CA PRO A 4 5.67 -4.09 -6.97
C PRO A 4 5.30 -3.70 -8.41
N LYS A 5 4.88 -4.68 -9.21
CA LYS A 5 4.45 -4.44 -10.60
C LYS A 5 3.21 -3.54 -10.68
N ALA A 6 2.29 -3.66 -9.72
CA ALA A 6 1.14 -2.77 -9.64
C ALA A 6 1.58 -1.33 -9.34
N ILE A 7 2.46 -1.13 -8.36
CA ILE A 7 3.02 0.18 -8.01
C ILE A 7 3.78 0.78 -9.21
N ASP A 8 4.59 0.00 -9.92
CA ASP A 8 5.32 0.46 -11.11
C ASP A 8 4.37 0.90 -12.22
N THR A 9 3.27 0.16 -12.42
CA THR A 9 2.23 0.53 -13.40
C THR A 9 1.58 1.86 -13.02
N LEU A 10 1.23 2.05 -11.75
CA LEU A 10 0.64 3.30 -11.27
C LEU A 10 1.62 4.47 -11.39
N LYS A 11 2.90 4.27 -11.06
CA LYS A 11 3.97 5.27 -11.24
C LYS A 11 4.16 5.63 -12.71
N ALA A 12 4.12 4.65 -13.62
CA ALA A 12 4.19 4.88 -15.06
C ALA A 12 3.04 5.76 -15.54
N ILE A 13 1.81 5.51 -15.09
CA ILE A 13 0.64 6.37 -15.41
C ILE A 13 0.86 7.79 -14.88
N VAL A 14 1.37 7.94 -13.65
CA VAL A 14 1.69 9.26 -13.07
C VAL A 14 2.72 10.01 -13.93
N ALA A 15 3.68 9.29 -14.51
CA ALA A 15 4.72 9.85 -15.36
C ALA A 15 4.26 10.27 -16.77
N LEU A 16 3.02 9.96 -17.17
CA LEU A 16 2.45 10.42 -18.45
C LEU A 16 2.00 11.88 -18.42
N ARG A 17 1.88 12.50 -17.24
CA ARG A 17 1.36 13.86 -17.09
C ARG A 17 2.17 14.96 -17.83
N PRO A 18 3.51 14.97 -17.82
CA PRO A 18 4.30 16.03 -18.44
C PRO A 18 4.63 15.77 -19.93
N LEU A 19 3.90 14.88 -20.62
CA LEU A 19 4.14 14.63 -22.04
C LEU A 19 3.89 15.88 -22.88
N ASP A 20 4.71 16.07 -23.92
CA ASP A 20 4.45 17.10 -24.92
C ASP A 20 3.24 16.70 -25.77
N THR A 21 2.25 17.58 -25.83
CA THR A 21 0.98 17.36 -26.55
C THR A 21 0.91 18.17 -27.85
N SER A 22 2.02 18.78 -28.28
CA SER A 22 2.08 19.67 -29.45
C SER A 22 1.62 19.01 -30.75
N GLU A 23 1.83 17.70 -30.89
CA GLU A 23 1.47 16.92 -32.08
C GLU A 23 0.16 16.12 -31.93
N PHE A 24 -0.55 16.26 -30.81
CA PHE A 24 -1.72 15.42 -30.54
C PHE A 24 -2.92 15.83 -31.39
N SER A 25 -3.62 14.85 -31.96
CA SER A 25 -4.94 15.06 -32.54
C SER A 25 -5.97 15.44 -31.47
N PRO A 26 -7.12 16.03 -31.83
CA PRO A 26 -8.15 16.39 -30.86
C PRO A 26 -8.65 15.21 -30.00
N SER A 27 -8.70 14.00 -30.55
CA SER A 27 -9.07 12.80 -29.79
C SER A 27 -7.98 12.36 -28.81
N GLU A 28 -6.71 12.48 -29.21
CA GLU A 28 -5.57 12.17 -28.34
C GLU A 28 -5.45 13.18 -27.20
N LEU A 29 -5.77 14.44 -27.47
CA LEU A 29 -5.81 15.49 -26.44
C LEU A 29 -6.89 15.19 -25.38
N ALA A 30 -8.10 14.83 -25.78
CA ALA A 30 -9.18 14.45 -24.85
C ALA A 30 -8.82 13.21 -24.00
N ASN A 31 -8.16 12.22 -24.61
CA ASN A 31 -7.64 11.06 -23.89
C ASN A 31 -6.53 11.45 -22.92
N HIS A 32 -5.63 12.35 -23.33
CA HIS A 32 -4.55 12.84 -22.50
C HIS A 32 -5.07 13.61 -21.29
N GLU A 33 -6.07 14.48 -21.45
CA GLU A 33 -6.72 15.17 -20.33
C GLU A 33 -7.33 14.19 -19.31
N SER A 34 -8.00 13.14 -19.81
CA SER A 34 -8.55 12.08 -18.96
C SER A 34 -7.45 11.32 -18.21
N LEU A 35 -6.35 11.00 -18.89
CA LEU A 35 -5.17 10.39 -18.29
C LEU A 35 -4.52 11.33 -17.27
N GLN A 36 -4.41 12.63 -17.54
CA GLN A 36 -3.85 13.58 -16.57
C GLN A 36 -4.66 13.61 -15.27
N LEU A 37 -5.99 13.58 -15.37
CA LEU A 37 -6.86 13.50 -14.20
C LEU A 37 -6.63 12.20 -13.43
N LEU A 38 -6.59 11.05 -14.13
CA LEU A 38 -6.30 9.75 -13.52
C LEU A 38 -4.92 9.75 -12.84
N SER A 39 -3.88 10.22 -13.53
CA SER A 39 -2.51 10.37 -13.02
C SER A 39 -2.49 11.23 -11.75
N TYR A 40 -3.26 12.31 -11.69
CA TYR A 40 -3.33 13.15 -10.50
C TYR A 40 -3.97 12.41 -9.32
N ILE A 41 -5.09 11.72 -9.55
CA ILE A 41 -5.80 10.93 -8.53
C ILE A 41 -4.90 9.82 -7.98
N LEU A 42 -4.21 9.09 -8.86
CA LEU A 42 -3.28 8.03 -8.51
C LEU A 42 -2.08 8.57 -7.72
N LYS A 43 -1.54 9.71 -8.14
CA LYS A 43 -0.44 10.37 -7.41
C LYS A 43 -0.85 10.74 -5.98
N MET A 44 -2.08 11.23 -5.78
CA MET A 44 -2.56 11.64 -4.45
C MET A 44 -2.73 10.45 -3.49
N ILE A 45 -2.98 9.23 -3.99
CA ILE A 45 -3.03 8.04 -3.13
C ILE A 45 -1.67 7.36 -2.98
N LEU A 46 -0.81 7.38 -4.00
CA LEU A 46 0.52 6.77 -3.92
C LEU A 46 1.47 7.52 -2.97
N LEU A 47 1.51 8.86 -3.07
CA LEU A 47 2.46 9.68 -2.31
C LEU A 47 2.43 9.41 -0.78
N PRO A 48 1.26 9.35 -0.12
CA PRO A 48 1.13 9.01 1.30
C PRO A 48 1.85 7.72 1.73
N PHE A 49 1.91 6.72 0.85
CA PHE A 49 2.43 5.39 1.18
C PHE A 49 3.83 5.13 0.64
N THR A 50 4.25 5.82 -0.42
CA THR A 50 5.58 5.62 -1.01
C THR A 50 6.63 6.63 -0.56
N SER A 51 6.23 7.76 0.04
CA SER A 51 7.15 8.86 0.35
C SER A 51 7.28 9.10 1.84
N ILE A 52 8.31 8.46 2.41
CA ILE A 52 8.67 8.50 3.83
C ILE A 52 9.03 9.93 4.30
N SER A 53 9.63 10.75 3.43
CA SER A 53 10.06 12.11 3.77
C SER A 53 8.93 13.14 3.85
N THR A 54 7.71 12.77 3.50
CA THR A 54 6.57 13.69 3.52
C THR A 54 5.96 13.76 4.92
N SER A 55 5.68 14.97 5.43
CA SER A 55 5.02 15.11 6.73
C SER A 55 3.63 14.48 6.76
N LEU A 56 3.23 13.95 7.92
CA LEU A 56 1.93 13.32 8.13
C LEU A 56 0.76 14.23 7.71
N SER A 57 0.84 15.53 8.02
CA SER A 57 -0.17 16.51 7.58
C SER A 57 -0.28 16.58 6.06
N LYS A 58 0.84 16.52 5.34
CA LYS A 58 0.85 16.53 3.87
C LYS A 58 0.31 15.21 3.31
N GLN A 59 0.65 14.08 3.91
CA GLN A 59 0.11 12.77 3.53
C GLN A 59 -1.42 12.74 3.69
N LEU A 60 -1.95 13.22 4.81
CA LEU A 60 -3.40 13.31 5.03
C LEU A 60 -4.08 14.27 4.04
N LYS A 61 -3.47 15.44 3.74
CA LYS A 61 -3.99 16.35 2.70
C LYS A 61 -4.08 15.67 1.33
N CYS A 62 -3.09 14.84 0.98
CA CYS A 62 -3.13 14.06 -0.25
C CYS A 62 -4.27 13.03 -0.23
N LEU A 63 -4.47 12.30 0.87
CA LEU A 63 -5.58 11.36 1.00
C LEU A 63 -6.96 12.04 0.96
N PHE A 64 -7.12 13.19 1.60
CA PHE A 64 -8.36 13.97 1.50
C PHE A 64 -8.61 14.46 0.07
N CYS A 65 -7.58 14.97 -0.61
CA CYS A 65 -7.68 15.36 -2.02
C CYS A 65 -8.13 14.18 -2.89
N HIS A 66 -7.51 13.01 -2.71
CA HIS A 66 -7.90 11.79 -3.39
C HIS A 66 -9.37 11.41 -3.10
N ALA A 67 -9.78 11.37 -1.84
CA ALA A 67 -11.15 11.02 -1.44
C ALA A 67 -12.20 11.94 -2.06
N HIS A 68 -11.94 13.26 -2.09
CA HIS A 68 -12.84 14.23 -2.68
C HIS A 68 -12.93 14.11 -4.21
N LEU A 69 -11.81 13.86 -4.90
CA LEU A 69 -11.80 13.65 -6.34
C LEU A 69 -12.56 12.38 -6.72
N ILE A 70 -12.29 11.27 -6.01
CA ILE A 70 -13.03 10.01 -6.19
C ILE A 70 -14.51 10.21 -5.92
N PHE A 71 -14.89 10.94 -4.87
CA PHE A 71 -16.29 11.25 -4.58
C PHE A 71 -16.94 12.05 -5.72
N ALA A 72 -16.27 13.09 -6.24
CA ALA A 72 -16.80 13.89 -7.33
C ALA A 72 -17.01 13.04 -8.60
N LEU A 73 -16.02 12.24 -8.99
CA LEU A 73 -16.12 11.35 -10.15
C LEU A 73 -17.17 10.26 -9.97
N PHE A 74 -17.21 9.63 -8.80
CA PHE A 74 -18.21 8.62 -8.49
C PHE A 74 -19.63 9.20 -8.47
N ARG A 75 -19.80 10.44 -7.99
CA ARG A 75 -21.12 11.11 -8.02
C ARG A 75 -21.60 11.35 -9.45
N THR A 76 -20.69 11.72 -10.35
CA THR A 76 -20.98 12.04 -11.76
C THR A 76 -21.19 10.80 -12.61
N TYR A 77 -20.28 9.84 -12.54
CA TYR A 77 -20.22 8.68 -13.46
C TYR A 77 -20.64 7.36 -12.81
N ARG A 78 -20.73 7.30 -11.47
CA ARG A 78 -21.20 6.13 -10.71
C ARG A 78 -20.46 4.85 -11.11
N LEU A 79 -21.21 3.83 -11.52
CA LEU A 79 -20.73 2.49 -11.83
C LEU A 79 -19.88 2.46 -13.12
N ASP A 80 -20.01 3.46 -13.99
CA ASP A 80 -19.18 3.58 -15.20
C ASP A 80 -17.74 3.97 -14.85
N PHE A 81 -17.53 4.60 -13.70
CA PHE A 81 -16.20 4.94 -13.21
C PHE A 81 -15.60 3.87 -12.31
N MET A 82 -16.35 3.37 -11.32
CA MET A 82 -15.90 2.28 -10.44
C MET A 82 -17.05 1.54 -9.76
N SER A 83 -16.77 0.32 -9.29
CA SER A 83 -17.73 -0.46 -8.51
C SER A 83 -18.02 0.20 -7.15
N ASN A 84 -19.23 -0.04 -6.64
CA ASN A 84 -19.61 0.39 -5.28
C ASN A 84 -18.64 -0.13 -4.21
N GLN A 85 -18.14 -1.35 -4.41
CA GLN A 85 -17.19 -1.99 -3.50
C GLN A 85 -15.87 -1.23 -3.47
N LEU A 86 -15.27 -0.96 -4.64
CA LEU A 86 -14.02 -0.21 -4.72
C LEU A 86 -14.15 1.20 -4.15
N TYR A 87 -15.25 1.89 -4.45
CA TYR A 87 -15.54 3.20 -3.87
C TYR A 87 -15.60 3.15 -2.33
N ARG A 88 -16.35 2.18 -1.78
CA ARG A 88 -16.48 2.00 -0.33
C ARG A 88 -15.14 1.71 0.31
N ASP A 89 -14.32 0.85 -0.29
CA ASP A 89 -13.02 0.45 0.24
C ASP A 89 -12.06 1.65 0.26
N ILE A 90 -12.01 2.45 -0.81
CA ILE A 90 -11.18 3.67 -0.87
C ILE A 90 -11.59 4.67 0.21
N GLN A 91 -12.89 4.96 0.36
CA GLN A 91 -13.36 5.93 1.36
C GLN A 91 -13.13 5.41 2.78
N THR A 92 -13.29 4.10 3.00
CA THR A 92 -13.04 3.47 4.30
C THR A 92 -11.55 3.51 4.64
N MET A 93 -10.67 3.26 3.67
CA MET A 93 -9.22 3.37 3.85
C MET A 93 -8.80 4.79 4.27
N VAL A 94 -9.31 5.83 3.59
CA VAL A 94 -9.00 7.23 3.96
C VAL A 94 -9.56 7.57 5.34
N LYS A 95 -10.78 7.11 5.66
CA LYS A 95 -11.37 7.28 6.99
C LYS A 95 -10.50 6.63 8.06
N ASN A 96 -10.11 5.37 7.87
CA ASN A 96 -9.28 4.63 8.81
C ASN A 96 -7.94 5.33 9.05
N ALA A 97 -7.30 5.86 7.99
CA ALA A 97 -6.07 6.63 8.12
C ALA A 97 -6.20 7.81 9.10
N VAL A 98 -7.31 8.55 9.01
CA VAL A 98 -7.57 9.69 9.89
C VAL A 98 -7.81 9.24 11.33
N PHE A 99 -8.59 8.16 11.53
CA PHE A 99 -8.86 7.64 12.87
C PHE A 99 -7.61 7.08 13.53
N THR A 100 -6.76 6.36 12.79
CA THR A 100 -5.48 5.85 13.30
C THR A 100 -4.59 7.00 13.76
N VAL A 101 -4.45 8.05 12.97
CA VAL A 101 -3.68 9.23 13.36
C VAL A 101 -4.27 9.92 14.58
N ALA A 102 -5.58 10.16 14.59
CA ALA A 102 -6.25 10.82 15.73
C ALA A 102 -6.14 10.01 17.02
N LYS A 103 -6.25 8.68 16.92
CA LYS A 103 -6.07 7.77 18.06
C LYS A 103 -4.64 7.85 18.60
N ALA A 104 -3.65 7.74 17.72
CA ALA A 104 -2.25 7.78 18.12
C ALA A 104 -1.88 9.13 18.76
N GLN A 105 -2.43 10.26 18.27
CA GLN A 105 -2.24 11.58 18.89
C GLN A 105 -2.81 11.68 20.32
N VAL A 106 -3.84 10.89 20.66
CA VAL A 106 -4.42 10.85 22.01
C VAL A 106 -3.61 9.93 22.92
N GLU A 107 -3.08 8.83 22.38
CA GLU A 107 -2.30 7.83 23.12
C GLU A 107 -0.87 8.32 23.40
N ASP A 108 -0.17 8.83 22.39
CA ASP A 108 1.17 9.38 22.50
C ASP A 108 1.40 10.51 21.45
N PRO A 109 1.33 11.79 21.86
CA PRO A 109 1.58 12.93 20.98
C PRO A 109 2.99 13.03 20.40
N GLU A 110 3.99 12.38 21.03
CA GLU A 110 5.39 12.46 20.60
C GLU A 110 5.79 11.32 19.66
N GLN A 111 4.96 10.30 19.52
CA GLN A 111 5.24 9.17 18.63
C GLN A 111 5.27 9.60 17.16
N GLU A 112 6.36 9.25 16.46
CA GLU A 112 6.43 9.41 15.00
C GLU A 112 5.54 8.38 14.30
N ILE A 113 4.58 8.87 13.52
CA ILE A 113 3.58 8.07 12.80
C ILE A 113 3.82 8.21 11.31
N THR A 114 3.92 7.06 10.62
CA THR A 114 3.90 6.99 9.16
C THR A 114 2.69 6.18 8.69
N LEU A 115 1.96 6.66 7.69
CA LEU A 115 0.74 5.99 7.22
C LEU A 115 1.03 4.62 6.61
N SER A 116 2.18 4.43 5.96
CA SER A 116 2.59 3.14 5.41
C SER A 116 2.73 2.06 6.49
N ARG A 117 3.22 2.43 7.68
CA ARG A 117 3.44 1.50 8.78
C ARG A 117 2.17 1.19 9.56
N GLU A 118 1.39 2.21 9.90
CA GLU A 118 0.26 2.04 10.84
C GLU A 118 -1.04 1.59 10.17
N ILE A 119 -1.09 1.55 8.83
CA ILE A 119 -2.28 1.14 8.06
C ILE A 119 -2.02 -0.13 7.24
N GLY A 120 -0.75 -0.38 6.89
CA GLY A 120 -0.37 -1.57 6.14
C GLY A 120 -0.56 -2.85 6.96
N ASP A 121 -0.78 -3.95 6.25
CA ASP A 121 -0.83 -5.31 6.79
C ASP A 121 0.45 -6.11 6.44
N ASP A 122 1.49 -5.46 5.90
CA ASP A 122 2.76 -6.09 5.52
C ASP A 122 3.37 -6.92 6.68
N ASP A 123 3.39 -6.38 7.90
CA ASP A 123 3.90 -7.10 9.09
C ASP A 123 3.08 -8.38 9.36
N LEU A 124 1.76 -8.33 9.12
CA LEU A 124 0.87 -9.49 9.29
C LEU A 124 1.04 -10.50 8.14
N GLU A 125 1.23 -10.03 6.91
CA GLU A 125 1.53 -10.89 5.75
C GLU A 125 2.84 -11.67 5.96
N GLU A 126 3.86 -11.02 6.54
CA GLU A 126 5.12 -11.68 6.90
C GLU A 126 4.92 -12.79 7.95
N GLU A 127 4.14 -12.51 9.00
CA GLU A 127 3.78 -13.51 10.01
C GLU A 127 3.00 -14.69 9.41
N PHE A 128 2.06 -14.42 8.49
CA PHE A 128 1.39 -15.47 7.72
C PHE A 128 2.37 -16.26 6.84
N GLY A 129 3.42 -15.61 6.33
CA GLY A 129 4.52 -16.27 5.64
C GLY A 129 5.20 -17.33 6.50
N PHE A 130 5.57 -17.00 7.75
CA PHE A 130 6.16 -17.95 8.70
C PHE A 130 5.20 -19.10 9.01
N TYR A 131 3.92 -18.79 9.23
CA TYR A 131 2.88 -19.78 9.48
C TYR A 131 2.75 -20.81 8.34
N TRP A 132 2.82 -20.37 7.09
CA TRP A 132 2.78 -21.28 5.94
C TRP A 132 4.07 -22.07 5.78
N MET A 133 5.24 -21.48 6.07
CA MET A 133 6.53 -22.17 6.00
C MET A 133 6.64 -23.31 7.00
N ASP A 134 6.07 -23.17 8.20
CA ASP A 134 6.06 -24.24 9.23
C ASP A 134 5.29 -25.50 8.77
N GLY A 135 4.35 -25.33 7.82
CA GLY A 135 3.58 -26.43 7.24
C GLY A 135 4.31 -27.26 6.18
N GLY A 136 5.43 -26.78 5.63
CA GLY A 136 6.16 -27.42 4.55
C GLY A 136 5.25 -27.84 3.39
N HIS A 137 5.22 -29.13 3.07
CA HIS A 137 4.37 -29.69 2.00
C HIS A 137 2.93 -29.98 2.43
N ASN A 138 2.57 -29.81 3.71
CA ASN A 138 1.22 -30.06 4.21
C ASN A 138 0.44 -28.75 4.42
N SER A 139 -0.24 -28.32 3.36
CA SER A 139 -1.14 -27.16 3.39
C SER A 139 -2.48 -27.43 4.08
N GLY A 140 -2.85 -28.71 4.26
CA GLY A 140 -4.04 -29.12 5.00
C GLY A 140 -3.70 -29.34 6.47
N MET A 141 -4.01 -28.37 7.31
CA MET A 141 -3.78 -28.47 8.76
C MET A 141 -5.09 -28.56 9.53
N ASN A 142 -5.07 -29.36 10.59
CA ASN A 142 -6.16 -29.39 11.55
C ASN A 142 -6.11 -28.15 12.48
N PHE A 143 -7.20 -27.87 13.19
CA PHE A 143 -7.29 -26.67 14.03
C PHE A 143 -6.20 -26.59 15.11
N LYS A 144 -5.83 -27.72 15.70
CA LYS A 144 -4.77 -27.79 16.72
C LYS A 144 -3.40 -27.48 16.11
N GLU A 145 -3.08 -28.12 15.00
CA GLU A 145 -1.85 -27.84 14.23
C GLU A 145 -1.79 -26.38 13.81
N GLY A 146 -2.93 -25.78 13.45
CA GLY A 146 -3.01 -24.34 13.18
C GLY A 146 -2.63 -23.47 14.35
N THR A 147 -3.17 -23.79 15.53
CA THR A 147 -2.90 -23.03 16.75
C THR A 147 -1.42 -23.14 17.13
N ASP A 148 -0.84 -24.34 17.03
CA ASP A 148 0.57 -24.59 17.32
C ASP A 148 1.48 -23.84 16.33
N ARG A 149 1.16 -23.89 15.02
CA ARG A 149 1.89 -23.15 13.97
C ARG A 149 1.82 -21.64 14.13
N MET A 150 0.68 -21.09 14.58
CA MET A 150 0.59 -19.66 14.89
C MET A 150 1.54 -19.28 16.04
N GLY A 151 1.61 -20.10 17.09
CA GLY A 151 2.57 -19.91 18.17
C GLY A 151 4.01 -19.89 17.66
N HIS A 152 4.38 -20.86 16.81
CA HIS A 152 5.71 -20.91 16.20
C HIS A 152 6.00 -19.69 15.31
N ALA A 153 5.04 -19.23 14.52
CA ALA A 153 5.19 -18.03 13.69
C ALA A 153 5.49 -16.79 14.54
N CYS A 154 4.77 -16.60 15.65
CA CYS A 154 5.04 -15.52 16.60
C CYS A 154 6.43 -15.65 17.26
N ASP A 155 6.88 -16.87 17.59
CA ASP A 155 8.21 -17.10 18.16
C ASP A 155 9.33 -16.78 17.16
N ILE A 156 9.14 -17.16 15.89
CA ILE A 156 10.05 -16.85 14.77
C ILE A 156 10.10 -15.34 14.54
N ALA A 157 8.95 -14.68 14.42
CA ALA A 157 8.86 -13.22 14.26
C ALA A 157 9.53 -12.51 15.45
N GLY A 158 9.28 -12.96 16.67
CA GLY A 158 9.93 -12.45 17.88
C GLY A 158 11.44 -12.66 17.90
N ALA A 159 11.94 -13.78 17.38
CA ALA A 159 13.38 -14.04 17.25
C ALA A 159 14.04 -13.07 16.25
N PHE A 160 13.40 -12.83 15.10
CA PHE A 160 13.87 -11.86 14.11
C PHE A 160 13.78 -10.40 14.59
N LEU A 161 12.78 -10.07 15.40
CA LEU A 161 12.71 -8.76 16.06
C LEU A 161 13.90 -8.53 17.03
N ARG A 162 14.35 -9.58 17.74
CA ARG A 162 15.52 -9.52 18.64
C ARG A 162 16.85 -9.52 17.89
N GLN A 163 16.91 -10.14 16.71
CA GLN A 163 18.11 -10.25 15.89
C GLN A 163 17.81 -9.86 14.43
N PRO A 164 17.76 -8.54 14.14
CA PRO A 164 17.46 -8.00 12.81
C PRO A 164 18.36 -8.55 11.68
N ASN A 165 19.61 -8.87 12.01
CA ASN A 165 20.60 -9.39 11.07
C ASN A 165 20.26 -10.78 10.50
N LEU A 166 19.37 -11.54 11.15
CA LEU A 166 18.97 -12.88 10.70
C LEU A 166 17.82 -12.85 9.69
N ASN A 167 17.07 -11.74 9.61
CA ASN A 167 15.98 -11.58 8.66
C ASN A 167 16.25 -10.37 7.76
N PRO A 168 16.85 -10.55 6.57
CA PRO A 168 17.02 -9.47 5.59
C PRO A 168 15.68 -9.01 4.96
N GLY A 169 14.53 -9.55 5.40
CA GLY A 169 13.20 -9.30 4.86
C GLY A 169 12.83 -10.25 3.72
N LEU A 170 11.55 -10.25 3.34
CA LEU A 170 11.03 -10.97 2.18
C LEU A 170 11.66 -10.40 0.88
N CYS A 171 12.81 -10.92 0.44
CA CYS A 171 13.28 -10.71 -0.94
C CYS A 171 12.68 -11.80 -1.82
N CYS A 172 11.67 -11.46 -2.63
CA CYS A 172 11.22 -12.33 -3.69
C CYS A 172 12.35 -12.45 -4.73
N LEU A 173 13.04 -13.59 -4.76
CA LEU A 173 14.03 -13.89 -5.79
C LEU A 173 13.32 -13.94 -7.15
N LYS A 174 13.41 -12.87 -7.94
CA LYS A 174 13.07 -12.93 -9.36
C LYS A 174 14.20 -13.62 -10.12
N MET A 175 13.87 -14.26 -11.25
CA MET A 175 14.84 -14.92 -12.15
C MET A 175 15.84 -13.91 -12.75
N ASP A 176 15.46 -12.63 -12.84
CA ASP A 176 16.37 -11.52 -13.02
C ASP A 176 16.94 -11.10 -11.66
N ARG A 177 18.26 -10.96 -11.56
CA ARG A 177 19.00 -10.63 -10.33
C ARG A 177 18.77 -9.18 -9.85
N THR A 178 17.53 -8.71 -9.85
CA THR A 178 17.14 -7.42 -9.29
C THR A 178 16.32 -7.66 -8.02
N CYS A 179 16.95 -7.50 -6.85
CA CYS A 179 16.22 -7.46 -5.57
C CYS A 179 15.69 -6.03 -5.42
N HIS A 180 14.38 -5.86 -5.50
CA HIS A 180 13.71 -4.68 -4.95
C HIS A 180 13.21 -5.06 -3.56
N LEU A 181 13.41 -4.18 -2.58
CA LEU A 181 12.73 -4.32 -1.30
C LEU A 181 11.24 -4.18 -1.60
N ASP A 182 10.52 -5.30 -1.55
CA ASP A 182 9.09 -5.36 -1.87
C ASP A 182 8.23 -4.81 -0.72
N HIS A 183 8.78 -4.75 0.50
CA HIS A 183 8.08 -4.29 1.70
C HIS A 183 8.99 -3.37 2.53
N LEU A 184 8.47 -2.24 2.99
CA LEU A 184 9.16 -1.36 3.94
C LEU A 184 8.93 -1.94 5.34
N THR A 185 9.83 -2.81 5.81
CA THR A 185 9.74 -3.39 7.16
C THR A 185 10.01 -2.36 8.25
N ARG A 186 9.45 -2.62 9.43
CA ARG A 186 9.61 -1.82 10.66
C ARG A 186 11.07 -1.53 11.08
N GLN A 187 12.03 -2.32 10.57
CA GLN A 187 13.47 -2.24 10.86
C GLN A 187 14.31 -1.57 9.76
N SER A 188 13.70 -1.07 8.67
CA SER A 188 14.42 -0.30 7.64
C SER A 188 14.78 1.14 8.09
N PHE A 189 14.73 1.40 9.40
CA PHE A 189 15.02 2.67 10.09
C PHE A 189 15.84 2.41 11.34
#